data_AF-D9WBS9-F1
#
_entry.id   AF-D9WBS9-F1
#
_cell.length_a   1.000
_cell.length_b   1.000
_cell.length_c   1.000
_cell.angle_alpha   90.00
_cell.angle_beta   90.00
_cell.angle_gamma   90.00
#
_symmetry.space_group_name_H-M   'P 1'
#
loop_
_entity.id
_entity.type
_entity.pdbx_description
1 polymer ?
#
loop_
_entity_poly.entity_id
_entity_poly.type
_entity_poly.pdbx_seq_one_letter_code
_entity_poly.pdbx_strand_id
1 'polypeptide(L)'
;GIAVNVSNFNATGDEVRYGLSVLRELRRPRLGVVVDTSRNGAGPTAKHQFCDPPGRKLGRAPTAATGIPGVDAFLWIKQPGQADGCAAGAGVFVPGYAYRLTG
;
A
#
# COMPACT_ATOMS: atom_id res chain seq x y z
N GLY A 1 -5.15 -9.08 13.15
CA GLY A 1 -3.88 -8.88 12.46
C GLY A 1 -3.45 -7.44 12.60
N ILE A 2 -2.62 -6.97 11.67
CA ILE A 2 -2.30 -5.56 11.47
C ILE A 2 -2.42 -5.22 9.97
N ALA A 3 -2.68 -3.96 9.65
CA ALA A 3 -2.61 -3.44 8.29
C ALA A 3 -1.40 -2.51 8.18
N VAL A 4 -0.63 -2.66 7.11
CA VAL A 4 0.56 -1.84 6.83
C VAL A 4 0.43 -1.16 5.47
N ASN A 5 1.24 -0.13 5.23
CA ASN A 5 1.26 0.67 4.00
C ASN A 5 -0.02 1.43 3.63
N VAL A 6 -1.06 1.47 4.48
CA VAL A 6 -2.37 2.06 4.14
C VAL A 6 -2.22 3.49 3.61
N SER A 7 -2.72 3.73 2.40
CA SER A 7 -2.58 5.01 1.67
C SER A 7 -1.13 5.45 1.37
N ASN A 8 -0.13 4.60 1.51
CA ASN A 8 1.27 4.90 1.22
C ASN A 8 1.76 4.13 -0.03
N PHE A 9 3.07 4.16 -0.28
CA PHE A 9 3.69 3.75 -1.53
C PHE A 9 4.89 2.80 -1.31
N ASN A 10 5.20 2.40 -0.08
CA ASN A 10 6.37 1.57 0.19
C ASN A 10 6.28 0.23 -0.55
N ALA A 11 7.44 -0.29 -0.99
CA ALA A 11 7.48 -1.52 -1.76
C ALA A 11 6.95 -2.70 -0.94
N THR A 12 6.18 -3.58 -1.56
CA THR A 12 5.50 -4.70 -0.87
C THR A 12 6.47 -5.58 -0.06
N GLY A 13 7.68 -5.80 -0.57
CA GLY A 13 8.69 -6.60 0.14
C GLY A 13 9.17 -5.95 1.45
N ASP A 14 9.25 -4.61 1.49
CA ASP A 14 9.60 -3.87 2.71
C ASP A 14 8.47 -3.96 3.74
N GLU A 15 7.24 -3.78 3.30
CA GLU A 15 6.05 -3.78 4.17
C GLU A 15 5.74 -5.17 4.73
N VAL A 16 5.99 -6.24 3.96
CA VAL A 16 5.93 -7.61 4.48
C VAL A 16 6.96 -7.81 5.59
N ARG A 17 8.22 -7.39 5.38
CA ARG A 17 9.28 -7.51 6.39
C ARG A 17 8.93 -6.73 7.67
N TYR A 18 8.44 -5.50 7.51
CA TYR A 18 8.01 -4.65 8.61
C TYR A 18 6.81 -5.24 9.38
N GLY A 19 5.75 -5.65 8.69
CA GLY A 19 4.58 -6.21 9.35
C GLY A 19 4.91 -7.48 10.15
N LEU A 20 5.70 -8.38 9.57
CA LEU A 20 6.13 -9.60 10.26
C LEU A 20 7.08 -9.29 11.44
N SER A 21 7.93 -8.27 11.35
CA SER A 21 8.79 -7.87 12.49
C SER A 21 7.96 -7.31 13.65
N VAL A 22 6.94 -6.49 13.36
CA VAL A 22 6.04 -5.95 14.39
C VAL A 22 5.33 -7.08 15.14
N LEU A 23 4.76 -8.07 14.43
CA LEU A 23 4.08 -9.19 15.08
C LEU A 23 5.02 -10.06 15.91
N ARG A 24 6.27 -10.22 15.48
CA ARG A 24 7.32 -10.91 16.23
C ARG A 24 7.65 -10.17 17.52
N GLU A 25 7.86 -8.86 17.47
CA GLU A 25 8.19 -8.03 18.64
C GLU A 25 7.05 -7.98 19.66
N LEU A 26 5.80 -7.92 19.19
CA LEU A 26 4.61 -8.00 20.04
C LEU A 26 4.35 -9.40 20.61
N ARG A 27 5.12 -10.42 20.22
CA ARG A 27 4.92 -11.83 20.58
C ARG A 27 3.51 -12.32 20.22
N ARG A 28 3.01 -11.94 19.04
CA ARG A 28 1.68 -12.33 18.51
C ARG A 28 1.78 -13.17 17.23
N PRO A 29 2.42 -14.35 17.26
CA PRO A 29 2.71 -15.14 16.05
C PRO A 29 1.47 -15.72 15.35
N ARG A 30 0.29 -15.68 15.99
CA ARG A 30 -0.99 -16.15 15.41
C ARG A 30 -1.77 -15.06 14.68
N LEU A 31 -1.35 -13.80 14.80
CA LEU A 31 -1.94 -12.72 14.01
C LEU A 31 -1.26 -12.69 12.64
N GLY A 32 -1.98 -12.25 11.60
CA GLY A 32 -1.41 -12.02 10.28
C GLY A 32 -1.38 -10.55 9.88
N VAL A 33 -0.77 -10.28 8.73
CA VAL A 33 -0.56 -8.96 8.14
C VAL A 33 -1.36 -8.84 6.85
N VAL A 34 -2.06 -7.71 6.66
CA VAL A 34 -2.51 -7.28 5.33
C VAL A 34 -1.69 -6.08 4.87
N VAL A 35 -1.34 -6.06 3.59
CA VAL A 35 -0.52 -4.97 2.99
C VAL A 35 -1.36 -4.20 1.99
N ASP A 36 -1.45 -2.88 2.17
CA ASP A 36 -1.99 -2.02 1.12
C ASP A 36 -1.03 -1.99 -0.08
N THR A 37 -1.51 -2.46 -1.22
CA THR A 37 -0.79 -2.54 -2.49
C THR A 37 -1.47 -1.69 -3.57
N SER A 38 -2.37 -0.78 -3.17
CA SER A 38 -3.13 0.08 -4.07
C SER A 38 -2.27 0.88 -5.03
N ARG A 39 -1.19 1.51 -4.55
CA ARG A 39 -0.41 2.49 -5.32
C ARG A 39 1.11 2.29 -5.26
N ASN A 40 1.57 1.13 -4.81
CA ASN A 40 2.98 0.89 -4.51
C ASN A 40 3.77 0.18 -5.63
N GLY A 41 3.23 0.07 -6.86
CA GLY A 41 3.88 -0.64 -7.97
C GLY A 41 5.20 -0.02 -8.44
N ALA A 42 5.43 1.26 -8.11
CA ALA A 42 6.69 1.97 -8.37
C ALA A 42 7.50 2.25 -7.09
N GLY A 43 7.12 1.65 -5.96
CA GLY A 43 7.70 1.95 -4.64
C GLY A 43 7.42 3.38 -4.16
N PRO A 44 8.14 3.88 -3.14
CA PRO A 44 8.06 5.26 -2.68
C PRO A 44 8.92 6.20 -3.55
N THR A 45 8.69 7.51 -3.43
CA THR A 45 9.65 8.48 -3.97
C THR A 45 10.90 8.53 -3.10
N ALA A 46 12.03 9.03 -3.62
CA ALA A 46 13.28 9.14 -2.85
C ALA A 46 13.13 9.98 -1.57
N LYS A 47 12.18 10.92 -1.55
CA LYS A 47 11.86 11.77 -0.39
C LYS A 47 10.72 11.22 0.47
N HIS A 48 10.24 10.00 0.19
CA HIS A 48 9.09 9.38 0.87
C HIS A 48 7.86 10.30 0.95
N GLN A 49 7.58 11.05 -0.12
CA GLN A 49 6.41 11.92 -0.19
C GLN A 49 5.15 11.07 -0.14
N PHE A 50 4.21 11.43 0.75
CA PHE A 50 2.96 10.70 0.94
C PHE A 50 1.78 11.33 0.20
N CYS A 51 1.82 12.63 -0.10
CA CYS A 51 0.65 13.36 -0.58
C CYS A 51 0.67 13.47 -2.12
N ASP A 52 -0.11 12.62 -2.79
CA ASP A 52 -0.26 12.57 -4.25
C ASP A 52 1.06 12.63 -5.07
N PRO A 53 2.14 11.92 -4.69
CA PRO A 53 3.41 12.01 -5.41
C PRO A 53 3.29 11.55 -6.87
N PRO A 54 4.02 12.19 -7.80
CA PRO A 54 4.01 11.78 -9.20
C PRO A 54 4.76 10.46 -9.42
N GLY A 55 4.51 9.85 -10.58
CA GLY A 55 5.23 8.66 -11.04
C GLY A 55 4.98 7.40 -10.20
N ARG A 56 3.94 7.37 -9.36
CA ARG A 56 3.49 6.14 -8.70
C ARG A 56 2.67 5.29 -9.67
N LYS A 57 2.53 4.00 -9.37
CA LYS A 57 1.82 3.01 -10.20
C LYS A 57 0.97 2.12 -9.32
N LEU A 58 -0.11 1.57 -9.89
CA LEU A 58 -0.88 0.51 -9.24
C LEU A 58 0.06 -0.61 -8.81
N GLY A 59 -0.10 -1.09 -7.58
CA GLY A 59 0.63 -2.27 -7.12
C GLY A 59 -0.09 -3.56 -7.49
N ARG A 60 0.27 -4.66 -6.82
CA ARG A 60 -0.36 -5.97 -7.05
C ARG A 60 -1.87 -5.87 -6.80
N ALA A 61 -2.67 -6.47 -7.69
CA ALA A 61 -4.12 -6.54 -7.49
C ALA A 61 -4.47 -7.28 -6.19
N PRO A 62 -5.63 -6.97 -5.56
CA PRO A 62 -6.03 -7.62 -4.31
C PRO A 62 -6.05 -9.15 -4.41
N THR A 63 -5.41 -9.83 -3.47
CA THR A 63 -5.35 -11.29 -3.44
C THR A 63 -4.99 -11.82 -2.05
N ALA A 64 -5.63 -12.91 -1.64
CA ALA A 64 -5.25 -13.71 -0.48
C ALA A 64 -4.18 -14.78 -0.82
N ALA A 65 -3.93 -15.03 -2.11
CA ALA A 65 -2.88 -15.95 -2.56
C ALA A 65 -1.50 -15.29 -2.44
N THR A 66 -1.04 -15.04 -1.21
CA THR A 66 0.18 -14.29 -0.96
C THR A 66 1.45 -15.11 -1.18
N GLY A 67 1.38 -16.42 -0.87
CA GLY A 67 2.52 -17.33 -0.84
C GLY A 67 3.48 -17.07 0.32
N ILE A 68 3.12 -16.20 1.27
CA ILE A 68 4.02 -15.75 2.35
C ILE A 68 3.35 -16.08 3.69
N PRO A 69 3.93 -17.01 4.49
CA PRO A 69 3.42 -17.31 5.83
C PRO A 69 3.32 -16.06 6.70
N GLY A 70 2.17 -15.88 7.36
CA GLY A 70 1.89 -14.71 8.21
C GLY A 70 1.42 -13.46 7.47
N VAL A 71 1.27 -13.51 6.13
CA VAL A 71 0.67 -12.43 5.33
C VAL A 71 -0.67 -12.92 4.77
N ASP A 72 -1.75 -12.37 5.31
CA ASP A 72 -3.11 -12.82 5.04
C ASP A 72 -3.60 -12.38 3.65
N ALA A 73 -3.27 -11.15 3.23
CA ALA A 73 -3.67 -10.63 1.94
C ALA A 73 -2.84 -9.42 1.50
N PHE A 74 -2.76 -9.22 0.18
CA PHE A 74 -2.53 -7.90 -0.40
C PHE A 74 -3.87 -7.31 -0.78
N LEU A 75 -4.11 -6.08 -0.37
CA LEU A 75 -5.39 -5.39 -0.55
C LEU A 75 -5.14 -4.04 -1.20
N TRP A 76 -6.13 -3.53 -1.92
CA TRP A 76 -6.20 -2.10 -2.24
C TRP A 76 -7.07 -1.47 -1.17
N ILE A 77 -6.44 -1.01 -0.10
CA ILE A 77 -7.16 -0.41 1.04
C ILE A 77 -7.51 1.03 0.68
N LYS A 78 -6.51 1.82 0.26
CA LYS A 78 -6.76 3.08 -0.45
C LYS A 78 -7.31 2.79 -1.85
N GLN A 79 -8.31 3.55 -2.26
CA GLN A 79 -8.86 3.48 -3.62
C GLN A 79 -7.95 4.27 -4.60
N PRO A 80 -7.34 3.62 -5.59
CA PRO A 80 -6.52 4.31 -6.58
C PRO A 80 -7.32 5.37 -7.34
N GLY A 81 -6.74 6.56 -7.49
CA GLY A 81 -7.39 7.71 -8.13
C GLY A 81 -8.06 8.69 -7.16
N GLN A 82 -8.31 8.29 -5.90
CA GLN A 82 -8.69 9.26 -4.87
C GLN A 82 -7.47 10.02 -4.36
N ALA A 83 -7.56 11.35 -4.32
CA ALA A 83 -6.50 12.21 -3.83
C ALA A 83 -6.21 12.02 -2.34
N ASP A 84 -4.98 12.35 -1.93
CA ASP A 84 -4.53 12.38 -0.54
C ASP A 84 -4.68 13.77 0.09
N GLY A 85 -4.86 14.81 -0.73
CA GLY A 85 -5.08 16.19 -0.27
C GLY A 85 -4.28 17.25 -1.03
N CYS A 86 -3.39 16.84 -1.93
CA CYS A 86 -2.50 17.76 -2.66
C CYS A 86 -2.90 17.95 -4.12
N ALA A 87 -3.41 16.91 -4.78
CA ALA A 87 -3.96 17.00 -6.12
C ALA A 87 -5.42 17.50 -6.14
N ALA A 88 -6.17 17.24 -5.07
CA ALA A 88 -7.54 17.68 -4.82
C ALA A 88 -7.85 17.49 -3.32
N GLY A 89 -9.07 17.80 -2.88
CA GLY A 89 -9.53 17.45 -1.53
C GLY A 89 -9.37 15.95 -1.26
N ALA A 90 -8.91 15.58 -0.06
CA ALA A 90 -8.67 14.18 0.30
C ALA A 90 -9.93 13.32 0.08
N GLY A 91 -9.77 12.19 -0.62
CA GLY A 91 -10.87 11.28 -0.96
C GLY A 91 -11.61 11.64 -2.26
N VAL A 92 -11.38 12.82 -2.85
CA VAL A 92 -11.96 13.17 -4.15
C VAL A 92 -11.32 12.32 -5.24
N PHE A 93 -12.15 11.70 -6.09
CA PHE A 93 -11.68 10.97 -7.25
C PHE A 93 -11.22 11.94 -8.34
N VAL A 94 -9.97 11.78 -8.78
CA VAL A 94 -9.35 12.56 -9.84
C VAL A 94 -9.05 11.63 -11.03
N PRO A 95 -9.84 11.66 -12.11
CA PRO A 95 -9.69 10.72 -13.22
C PRO A 95 -8.28 10.71 -13.84
N GLY A 96 -7.68 11.89 -14.00
CA GLY A 96 -6.32 12.00 -14.52
C GLY A 96 -5.26 11.41 -13.59
N TYR A 97 -5.49 11.42 -12.27
CA TYR A 97 -4.60 10.74 -11.33
C TYR A 97 -4.75 9.23 -11.43
N ALA A 98 -6.00 8.73 -11.47
CA ALA A 98 -6.29 7.32 -11.66
C ALA A 98 -5.61 6.76 -12.93
N TYR A 99 -5.76 7.47 -14.05
CA TYR A 99 -5.15 7.10 -15.33
C TYR A 99 -3.61 7.02 -15.25
N ARG A 100 -2.94 7.98 -14.62
CA ARG A 100 -1.46 7.95 -14.50
C ARG A 100 -0.93 6.75 -13.71
N LEU A 101 -1.73 6.20 -12.78
CA LEU A 101 -1.34 5.03 -12.00
C LEU A 101 -1.27 3.75 -12.84
N THR A 102 -1.91 3.67 -14.01
CA THR A 102 -2.01 2.42 -14.77
C THR A 102 -0.76 2.06 -15.57
N GLY A 103 0.07 3.03 -15.94
CA GLY A 103 1.16 2.79 -16.91
C GLY A 103 1.21 3.87 -17.93
#